data_AF-A0A959VFL1-F1
#
_entry.id   AF-A0A959VFL1-F1
#
_cell.length_a   1.000
_cell.length_b   1.000
_cell.length_c   1.000
_cell.angle_alpha   90.00
_cell.angle_beta   90.00
_cell.angle_gamma   90.00
#
_symmetry.space_group_name_H-M   'P 1'
#
loop_
_entity.id
_entity.type
_entity.pdbx_description
1 polymer ?
#
loop_
_entity_poly.entity_id
_entity_poly.type
_entity_poly.pdbx_seq_one_letter_code
_entity_poly.pdbx_strand_id
1 'polypeptide(L)'
;MSISFQITSEPVSPSPLIEPLAGAIVTFEGVVRNHNESHSVDGLFYESYEELAQKEGLKILEETSRIFPIHHIHAIHRIGQLGIGDVAIWLQVHASHRHEAFAAAEQAMDMIKLSVPIWKKEQYSNREPGWLPGESQREHADMFSRQVILEEIGLEGQALLEGARVLVVGFGGLGTPAVEYLLRAGIGHITIIDPDSVESTNLNRQICFEPRDIGTPKSAIAAFRYRSFPRTVITPIQSKVQETDIASLISEHDVILDCTDDIEAKYMLSDACVERCKTLVSASIHQWYGQVQIINGCPCIRCQLAAPPPSNCVGTCAEEGVIGTVAGIFGVLQANEAIKFVLGIESDLNHHLLTMDLIENRWMKIKRRRNPTCPICAREQVSSLAENIEITLDELEALDSVAIVDVRNDRTSTMPKEIAGHVVLESLDSLTTEPDHIVLICNSGRTSLQKAYQLRDQGKTTVVSLKGGVMGFSQDAN
;
A
#
# COMPACT_ATOMS: atom_id res chain seq x y z
N MET A 1 4.31 -33.78 -5.20
CA MET A 1 3.77 -32.51 -5.70
C MET A 1 4.54 -32.13 -6.94
N SER A 2 3.88 -32.08 -8.09
CA SER A 2 4.48 -31.78 -9.40
C SER A 2 4.00 -30.41 -9.85
N ILE A 3 4.95 -29.56 -10.26
CA ILE A 3 4.71 -28.18 -10.68
C ILE A 3 5.49 -27.97 -11.98
N SER A 4 4.83 -27.51 -13.04
CA SER A 4 5.53 -27.13 -14.26
C SER A 4 4.81 -26.05 -15.05
N PHE A 5 5.57 -25.08 -15.54
CA PHE A 5 5.11 -24.11 -16.54
C PHE A 5 5.96 -24.29 -17.81
N GLN A 6 5.31 -24.49 -18.96
CA GLN A 6 5.99 -24.71 -20.24
C GLN A 6 5.51 -23.72 -21.30
N ILE A 7 6.43 -23.33 -22.17
CA ILE A 7 6.15 -22.55 -23.37
C ILE A 7 6.48 -23.43 -24.58
N THR A 8 5.60 -23.44 -25.57
CA THR A 8 5.74 -24.28 -26.77
C THR A 8 5.23 -23.57 -28.00
N SER A 9 5.82 -23.81 -29.17
CA SER A 9 5.24 -23.43 -30.47
C SER A 9 4.25 -24.48 -31.01
N GLU A 10 4.29 -25.69 -30.47
CA GLU A 10 3.50 -26.83 -30.94
C GLU A 10 2.05 -26.81 -30.41
N PRO A 11 1.09 -27.44 -31.12
CA PRO A 11 -0.28 -27.58 -30.63
C PRO A 11 -0.36 -28.21 -29.25
N VAL A 12 -1.14 -27.59 -28.36
CA VAL A 12 -1.34 -28.05 -26.98
C VAL A 12 -2.49 -29.05 -26.97
N SER A 13 -2.18 -30.33 -26.80
CA SER A 13 -3.16 -31.40 -26.59
C SER A 13 -2.69 -32.39 -25.50
N PRO A 14 -2.45 -31.93 -24.28
CA PRO A 14 -2.01 -32.80 -23.19
C PRO A 14 -3.13 -33.77 -22.81
N SER A 15 -2.76 -35.03 -22.61
CA SER A 15 -3.68 -35.99 -21.99
C SER A 15 -3.84 -35.61 -20.52
N PRO A 16 -5.08 -35.50 -19.99
CA PRO A 16 -5.27 -35.16 -18.60
C PRO A 16 -4.56 -36.20 -17.72
N LEU A 17 -3.61 -35.73 -16.90
CA LEU A 17 -3.01 -36.57 -15.87
C LEU A 17 -4.11 -36.88 -14.85
N ILE A 18 -4.26 -38.15 -14.49
CA ILE A 18 -5.21 -38.59 -13.47
C ILE A 18 -4.40 -39.13 -12.29
N GLU A 19 -4.46 -38.42 -11.17
CA GLU A 19 -3.77 -38.79 -9.94
C GLU A 19 -4.73 -39.57 -9.01
N PRO A 20 -4.33 -40.73 -8.46
CA PRO A 20 -5.18 -41.49 -7.52
C PRO A 20 -5.54 -40.75 -6.23
N LEU A 21 -4.77 -39.72 -5.86
CA LEU A 21 -4.97 -38.91 -4.65
C LEU A 21 -5.88 -37.69 -4.87
N ALA A 22 -6.21 -37.36 -6.13
CA ALA A 22 -7.04 -36.20 -6.44
C ALA A 22 -8.53 -36.53 -6.27
N GLY A 23 -9.19 -35.84 -5.34
CA GLY A 23 -10.65 -35.84 -5.24
C GLY A 23 -11.33 -34.87 -6.22
N ALA A 24 -10.55 -33.95 -6.82
CA ALA A 24 -10.96 -33.09 -7.91
C ALA A 24 -9.80 -32.77 -8.86
N ILE A 25 -10.10 -32.73 -10.15
CA ILE A 25 -9.20 -32.28 -11.21
C ILE A 25 -9.93 -31.18 -11.99
N VAL A 26 -9.34 -29.99 -12.04
CA VAL A 26 -9.83 -28.86 -12.84
C VAL A 26 -8.89 -28.68 -14.01
N THR A 27 -9.45 -28.61 -15.22
CA THR A 27 -8.71 -28.29 -16.45
C THR A 27 -9.31 -27.03 -17.06
N PHE A 28 -8.45 -26.07 -17.40
CA PHE A 28 -8.79 -24.82 -18.06
C PHE A 28 -8.11 -24.74 -19.41
N GLU A 29 -8.86 -24.33 -20.44
CA GLU A 29 -8.37 -24.13 -21.80
C GLU A 29 -8.76 -22.74 -22.29
N GLY A 30 -7.75 -21.92 -22.57
CA GLY A 30 -7.92 -20.64 -23.25
C GLY A 30 -7.90 -20.86 -24.76
N VAL A 31 -9.05 -20.75 -25.42
CA VAL A 31 -9.22 -21.06 -26.85
C VAL A 31 -9.34 -19.78 -27.69
N VAL A 32 -8.73 -19.78 -28.87
CA VAL A 32 -8.88 -18.68 -29.85
C VAL A 32 -10.31 -18.63 -30.38
N ARG A 33 -11.01 -17.53 -30.15
CA ARG A 33 -12.38 -17.27 -30.64
C ARG A 33 -12.34 -16.43 -31.92
N ASN A 34 -13.41 -16.52 -32.71
CA ASN A 34 -13.56 -15.81 -33.99
C ASN A 34 -14.03 -14.34 -33.88
N HIS A 35 -14.21 -13.82 -32.67
CA HIS A 35 -14.65 -12.44 -32.42
C HIS A 35 -14.00 -11.89 -31.16
N ASN A 36 -13.69 -10.59 -31.18
CA ASN A 36 -13.38 -9.82 -29.98
C ASN A 36 -14.23 -8.56 -29.99
N GLU A 37 -15.08 -8.39 -28.97
CA GLU A 37 -16.07 -7.32 -28.78
C GLU A 37 -16.87 -6.91 -30.05
N SER A 38 -16.25 -6.12 -30.92
CA SER A 38 -16.82 -5.48 -32.11
C SER A 38 -16.17 -5.87 -33.45
N HIS A 39 -15.19 -6.77 -33.47
CA HIS A 39 -14.44 -7.17 -34.67
C HIS A 39 -14.29 -8.68 -34.84
N SER A 40 -14.32 -9.15 -36.10
CA SER A 40 -13.97 -10.53 -36.46
C SER A 40 -12.46 -10.72 -36.40
N VAL A 41 -12.00 -11.77 -35.72
CA VAL A 41 -10.58 -12.11 -35.57
C VAL A 41 -10.29 -13.37 -36.38
N ASP A 42 -9.28 -13.33 -37.24
CA ASP A 42 -8.92 -14.45 -38.13
C ASP A 42 -7.88 -15.40 -37.48
N GLY A 43 -7.20 -14.93 -36.44
CA GLY A 43 -6.22 -15.71 -35.67
C GLY A 43 -5.49 -14.84 -34.65
N LEU A 44 -4.69 -15.48 -33.81
CA LEU A 44 -3.83 -14.80 -32.83
C LEU A 44 -2.36 -15.13 -33.09
N PHE A 45 -1.49 -14.17 -32.82
CA PHE A 45 -0.06 -14.39 -32.75
C PHE A 45 0.43 -14.04 -31.34
N TYR A 46 1.14 -14.97 -30.71
CA TYR A 46 1.72 -14.79 -29.38
C TYR A 46 3.25 -14.74 -29.47
N GLU A 47 3.85 -13.71 -28.85
CA GLU A 47 5.30 -13.55 -28.74
C GLU A 47 5.71 -13.52 -27.27
N SER A 48 6.88 -14.07 -26.92
CA SER A 48 7.38 -14.06 -25.54
C SER A 48 8.90 -14.10 -25.48
N TYR A 49 9.47 -13.60 -24.38
CA TYR A 49 10.84 -13.97 -23.99
C TYR A 49 10.77 -15.28 -23.20
N GLU A 50 10.99 -16.40 -23.87
CA GLU A 50 10.66 -17.73 -23.35
C GLU A 50 11.28 -18.03 -21.97
N GLU A 51 12.56 -17.71 -21.77
CA GLU A 51 13.23 -17.97 -20.49
C GLU A 51 12.60 -17.18 -19.32
N LEU A 52 12.30 -15.90 -19.55
CA LEU A 52 11.71 -15.03 -18.54
C LEU A 52 10.25 -15.44 -18.26
N ALA A 53 9.50 -15.76 -19.32
CA ALA A 53 8.12 -16.18 -19.22
C ALA A 53 7.99 -17.56 -18.55
N GLN A 54 8.89 -18.51 -18.82
CA GLN A 54 8.94 -19.79 -18.10
C GLN A 54 9.26 -19.59 -16.62
N LYS A 55 10.25 -18.74 -16.29
CA LYS A 55 10.65 -18.47 -14.91
C LYS A 55 9.52 -17.82 -14.12
N GLU A 56 8.87 -16.79 -14.67
CA GLU A 56 7.77 -16.10 -13.98
C GLU A 56 6.53 -16.99 -13.88
N GLY A 57 6.19 -17.72 -14.95
CA GLY A 57 5.11 -18.70 -14.92
C GLY A 57 5.32 -19.79 -13.86
N LEU A 58 6.53 -20.34 -13.75
CA LEU A 58 6.85 -21.35 -12.75
C LEU A 58 6.71 -20.78 -11.33
N LYS A 59 7.24 -19.58 -11.09
CA LYS A 59 7.12 -18.88 -9.80
C LYS A 59 5.65 -18.68 -9.41
N ILE A 60 4.79 -18.26 -10.33
CA ILE A 60 3.35 -18.10 -10.10
C ILE A 60 2.70 -19.42 -9.69
N LEU A 61 3.03 -20.52 -10.37
CA LEU A 61 2.48 -21.83 -10.03
C LEU A 61 2.98 -22.30 -8.65
N GLU A 62 4.26 -22.09 -8.33
CA GLU A 62 4.83 -22.39 -7.00
C GLU A 62 4.14 -21.60 -5.90
N GLU A 63 3.95 -20.29 -6.07
CA GLU A 63 3.26 -19.43 -5.11
C GLU A 63 1.80 -19.84 -4.91
N THR A 64 1.08 -20.10 -6.00
CA THR A 64 -0.30 -20.61 -5.96
C THR A 64 -0.39 -21.91 -5.16
N SER A 65 0.61 -22.77 -5.32
CA SER A 65 0.68 -24.06 -4.64
C SER A 65 1.02 -23.98 -3.14
N ARG A 66 1.59 -22.86 -2.69
CA ARG A 66 1.78 -22.56 -1.26
C ARG A 66 0.51 -22.01 -0.62
N ILE A 67 -0.34 -21.36 -1.42
CA ILE A 67 -1.58 -20.74 -0.96
C ILE A 67 -2.69 -21.80 -0.83
N PHE A 68 -2.75 -22.74 -1.77
CA PHE A 68 -3.79 -23.77 -1.80
C PHE A 68 -3.26 -25.17 -1.51
N PRO A 69 -4.01 -26.01 -0.78
CA PRO A 69 -3.64 -27.40 -0.53
C PRO A 69 -3.93 -28.26 -1.78
N ILE A 70 -3.09 -28.09 -2.80
CA ILE A 70 -3.16 -28.81 -4.08
C ILE A 70 -2.05 -29.85 -4.21
N HIS A 71 -2.29 -30.90 -4.99
CA HIS A 71 -1.32 -31.97 -5.22
C HIS A 71 -0.43 -31.70 -6.42
N HIS A 72 -0.99 -31.10 -7.48
CA HIS A 72 -0.31 -30.84 -8.75
C HIS A 72 -0.87 -29.60 -9.44
N ILE A 73 0.00 -28.89 -10.16
CA ILE A 73 -0.38 -27.78 -11.02
C ILE A 73 0.54 -27.68 -12.24
N HIS A 74 -0.05 -27.72 -13.43
CA HIS A 74 0.67 -27.73 -14.69
C HIS A 74 0.05 -26.76 -15.69
N ALA A 75 0.87 -25.89 -16.28
CA ALA A 75 0.44 -24.99 -17.33
C ALA A 75 1.32 -25.11 -18.58
N ILE A 76 0.71 -25.04 -19.75
CA ILE A 76 1.39 -25.00 -21.04
C ILE A 76 0.81 -23.82 -21.82
N HIS A 77 1.65 -22.86 -22.19
CA HIS A 77 1.27 -21.74 -23.04
C HIS A 77 1.86 -21.92 -24.44
N ARG A 78 0.99 -21.83 -25.46
CA ARG A 78 1.37 -21.88 -26.87
C ARG A 78 1.73 -20.49 -27.37
N ILE A 79 2.86 -20.38 -28.06
CA ILE A 79 3.33 -19.16 -28.73
C ILE A 79 3.37 -19.37 -30.25
N GLY A 80 3.60 -18.29 -31.00
CA GLY A 80 3.54 -18.30 -32.46
C GLY A 80 2.11 -18.08 -32.97
N GLN A 81 1.81 -18.61 -34.16
CA GLN A 81 0.53 -18.37 -34.83
C GLN A 81 -0.51 -19.43 -34.47
N LEU A 82 -1.68 -18.98 -34.03
CA LEU A 82 -2.81 -19.80 -33.61
C LEU A 82 -4.06 -19.47 -34.42
N GLY A 83 -4.71 -20.51 -34.93
CA GLY A 83 -5.98 -20.41 -35.64
C GLY A 83 -7.18 -20.42 -34.69
N ILE A 84 -8.35 -20.05 -35.21
CA ILE A 84 -9.61 -20.17 -34.47
C ILE A 84 -9.82 -21.61 -34.01
N GLY A 85 -10.15 -21.80 -32.73
CA GLY A 85 -10.31 -23.11 -32.11
C GLY A 85 -9.03 -23.69 -31.49
N ASP A 86 -7.86 -23.10 -31.74
CA ASP A 86 -6.62 -23.55 -31.11
C ASP A 86 -6.59 -23.19 -29.62
N VAL A 87 -6.02 -24.08 -28.82
CA VAL A 87 -5.72 -23.83 -27.40
C VAL A 87 -4.45 -23.00 -27.30
N ALA A 88 -4.58 -21.79 -26.75
CA ALA A 88 -3.48 -20.87 -26.46
C ALA A 88 -2.82 -21.16 -25.12
N ILE A 89 -3.61 -21.58 -24.13
CA ILE A 89 -3.11 -21.96 -22.81
C ILE A 89 -3.94 -23.10 -22.26
N TRP A 90 -3.26 -24.09 -21.69
CA TRP A 90 -3.85 -25.19 -20.95
C TRP A 90 -3.32 -25.15 -19.52
N LEU A 91 -4.20 -25.29 -18.54
CA LEU A 91 -3.85 -25.38 -17.13
C LEU A 91 -4.61 -26.55 -16.51
N GLN A 92 -3.93 -27.35 -15.68
CA GLN A 92 -4.56 -28.39 -14.91
C GLN A 92 -4.13 -28.34 -13.44
N VAL A 93 -5.10 -28.45 -12.54
CA VAL A 93 -4.92 -28.43 -11.09
C VAL A 93 -5.59 -29.63 -10.46
N HIS A 94 -4.88 -30.28 -9.53
CA HIS A 94 -5.36 -31.45 -8.79
C HIS A 94 -5.44 -31.10 -7.30
N ALA A 95 -6.57 -31.41 -6.65
CA ALA A 95 -6.75 -31.20 -5.23
C ALA A 95 -7.59 -32.29 -4.58
N SER A 96 -7.57 -32.36 -3.25
CA SER A 96 -8.43 -33.27 -2.48
C SER A 96 -9.91 -32.94 -2.59
N HIS A 97 -10.27 -31.65 -2.72
CA HIS A 97 -11.64 -31.22 -2.93
C HIS A 97 -11.75 -30.19 -4.07
N ARG A 98 -12.97 -30.05 -4.60
CA ARG A 98 -13.23 -29.23 -5.79
C ARG A 98 -12.95 -27.75 -5.56
N HIS A 99 -13.11 -27.27 -4.34
CA HIS A 99 -13.08 -25.83 -4.06
C HIS A 99 -11.66 -25.27 -4.27
N GLU A 100 -10.68 -25.98 -3.73
CA GLU A 100 -9.26 -25.67 -3.81
C GLU A 100 -8.75 -25.83 -5.23
N ALA A 101 -9.23 -26.84 -5.96
CA ALA A 101 -8.88 -27.02 -7.38
C ALA A 101 -9.35 -25.84 -8.24
N PHE A 102 -10.59 -25.35 -8.05
CA PHE A 102 -11.09 -24.18 -8.77
C PHE A 102 -10.37 -22.89 -8.38
N ALA A 103 -10.21 -22.64 -7.07
CA ALA A 103 -9.56 -21.42 -6.57
C ALA A 103 -8.10 -21.30 -7.03
N ALA A 104 -7.35 -22.41 -7.00
CA ALA A 104 -5.99 -22.44 -7.50
C ALA A 104 -5.91 -22.29 -9.03
N ALA A 105 -6.84 -22.90 -9.78
CA ALA A 105 -6.87 -22.76 -11.24
C ALA A 105 -7.16 -21.31 -11.67
N GLU A 106 -8.12 -20.66 -11.00
CA GLU A 106 -8.46 -19.26 -11.22
C GLU A 106 -7.27 -18.34 -10.89
N GLN A 107 -6.63 -18.51 -9.72
CA GLN A 107 -5.47 -17.71 -9.34
C GLN A 107 -4.32 -17.83 -10.33
N ALA A 108 -3.94 -19.06 -10.68
CA ALA A 108 -2.84 -19.27 -11.59
C ALA A 108 -3.12 -18.59 -12.94
N MET A 109 -4.35 -18.72 -13.47
CA MET A 109 -4.71 -18.08 -14.73
C MET A 109 -4.68 -16.55 -14.69
N ASP A 110 -5.22 -15.93 -13.64
CA ASP A 110 -5.20 -14.48 -13.47
C ASP A 110 -3.77 -13.95 -13.44
N MET A 111 -2.93 -14.59 -12.61
CA MET A 111 -1.54 -14.18 -12.43
C MET A 111 -0.70 -14.40 -13.68
N ILE A 112 -0.92 -15.49 -14.41
CA ILE A 112 -0.26 -15.76 -15.69
C ILE A 112 -0.59 -14.64 -16.69
N LYS A 113 -1.87 -14.30 -16.85
CA LYS A 113 -2.30 -13.23 -17.77
C LYS A 113 -1.76 -11.86 -17.37
N LEU A 114 -1.62 -11.60 -16.08
CA LEU A 114 -1.17 -10.32 -15.56
C LEU A 114 0.35 -10.14 -15.65
N SER A 115 1.12 -11.19 -15.33
CA SER A 115 2.54 -11.05 -14.97
C SER A 115 3.50 -11.75 -15.93
N VAL A 116 3.04 -12.77 -16.67
CA VAL A 116 3.93 -13.50 -17.58
C VAL A 116 4.11 -12.68 -18.87
N PRO A 117 5.35 -12.37 -19.29
CA PRO A 117 5.64 -11.53 -20.46
C PRO A 117 5.37 -12.26 -21.78
N ILE A 118 4.09 -12.49 -22.07
CA ILE A 118 3.58 -13.04 -23.32
C ILE A 118 2.62 -12.02 -23.93
N TRP A 119 2.95 -11.53 -25.12
CA TRP A 119 2.18 -10.52 -25.83
C TRP A 119 1.28 -11.14 -26.89
N LYS A 120 0.04 -10.67 -26.96
CA LYS A 120 -0.97 -11.08 -27.94
C LYS A 120 -1.08 -10.04 -29.05
N LYS A 121 -1.03 -10.50 -30.30
CA LYS A 121 -1.33 -9.70 -31.50
C LYS A 121 -2.51 -10.33 -32.24
N GLU A 122 -3.55 -9.54 -32.50
CA GLU A 122 -4.70 -9.99 -33.28
C GLU A 122 -4.41 -9.84 -34.78
N GLN A 123 -4.78 -10.85 -35.57
CA GLN A 123 -4.71 -10.80 -37.02
C GLN A 123 -6.11 -10.54 -37.60
N TYR A 124 -6.20 -9.53 -38.46
CA TYR A 124 -7.42 -9.14 -39.17
C TYR A 124 -7.20 -9.22 -40.68
N SER A 125 -8.19 -9.68 -41.43
CA SER A 125 -8.20 -9.74 -42.89
C SER A 125 -8.25 -8.38 -43.58
N ASN A 126 -8.78 -7.34 -42.90
CA ASN A 126 -9.13 -6.06 -43.53
C ASN A 126 -8.45 -4.82 -42.88
N ARG A 127 -7.49 -4.98 -41.97
CA ARG A 127 -6.72 -3.89 -41.35
C ARG A 127 -5.29 -4.32 -41.02
N GLU A 128 -4.37 -3.35 -40.87
CA GLU A 128 -3.04 -3.64 -40.38
C GLU A 128 -3.11 -4.28 -38.98
N PRO A 129 -2.29 -5.32 -38.72
CA PRO A 129 -2.39 -6.08 -37.49
C PRO A 129 -1.86 -5.22 -36.32
N GLY A 130 -2.77 -4.82 -35.44
CA GLY A 130 -2.47 -3.99 -34.28
C GLY A 130 -1.90 -4.83 -33.15
N TRP A 131 -0.81 -4.36 -32.55
CA TRP A 131 -0.44 -4.79 -31.20
C TRP A 131 -1.51 -4.25 -30.26
N LEU A 132 -2.27 -5.13 -29.61
CA LEU A 132 -3.06 -4.70 -28.48
C LEU A 132 -2.09 -4.55 -27.31
N PRO A 133 -1.87 -3.33 -26.74
CA PRO A 133 -1.40 -3.27 -25.37
C PRO A 133 -2.36 -4.12 -24.53
N GLY A 134 -1.83 -4.89 -23.57
CA GLY A 134 -2.67 -5.69 -22.68
C GLY A 134 -3.83 -4.82 -22.14
N GLU A 135 -5.03 -5.39 -22.09
CA GLU A 135 -6.31 -4.71 -21.73
C GLU A 135 -6.18 -3.77 -20.52
N SER A 136 -5.23 -4.07 -19.63
CA SER A 136 -4.84 -3.26 -18.48
C SER A 136 -4.69 -1.75 -18.79
N GLN A 137 -3.95 -1.32 -19.82
CA GLN A 137 -3.60 0.11 -19.95
C GLN A 137 -4.77 1.08 -20.28
N ARG A 138 -5.89 0.61 -20.85
CA ARG A 138 -7.05 1.49 -21.18
C ARG A 138 -8.08 1.54 -20.06
N GLU A 139 -8.34 0.43 -19.37
CA GLU A 139 -9.22 0.38 -18.20
C GLU A 139 -8.65 1.21 -17.03
N HIS A 140 -7.33 1.31 -16.99
CA HIS A 140 -6.53 2.01 -15.99
C HIS A 140 -6.72 3.53 -15.89
N ALA A 141 -7.14 4.21 -16.96
CA ALA A 141 -7.42 5.65 -16.92
C ALA A 141 -8.83 5.96 -16.38
N ASP A 142 -9.75 4.99 -16.44
CA ASP A 142 -11.13 5.19 -16.01
C ASP A 142 -11.33 4.90 -14.51
N MET A 143 -10.58 3.94 -13.93
CA MET A 143 -10.78 3.49 -12.55
C MET A 143 -10.74 4.62 -11.49
N PHE A 144 -9.82 5.57 -11.65
CA PHE A 144 -9.66 6.69 -10.71
C PHE A 144 -10.22 8.01 -11.24
N SER A 145 -10.91 7.99 -12.38
CA SER A 145 -11.40 9.21 -13.07
C SER A 145 -12.19 10.13 -12.13
N ARG A 146 -12.98 9.56 -11.22
CA ARG A 146 -13.81 10.31 -10.26
C ARG A 146 -13.00 10.97 -9.13
N GLN A 147 -11.94 10.34 -8.64
CA GLN A 147 -11.15 10.89 -7.54
C GLN A 147 -10.06 11.84 -8.03
N VAL A 148 -9.52 11.61 -9.24
CA VAL A 148 -8.55 12.52 -9.90
C VAL A 148 -9.16 13.90 -10.18
N ILE A 149 -10.50 14.03 -10.26
CA ILE A 149 -11.18 15.32 -10.41
C ILE A 149 -11.07 16.19 -9.15
N LEU A 150 -10.84 15.60 -7.97
CA LEU A 150 -10.65 16.35 -6.73
C LEU A 150 -9.35 17.16 -6.80
N GLU A 151 -9.42 18.44 -6.44
CA GLU A 151 -8.28 19.37 -6.50
C GLU A 151 -7.11 18.90 -5.64
N GLU A 152 -7.41 18.32 -4.48
CA GLU A 152 -6.43 17.80 -3.53
C GLU A 152 -5.74 16.52 -4.01
N ILE A 153 -6.32 15.83 -5.00
CA ILE A 153 -5.76 14.60 -5.59
C ILE A 153 -5.14 14.93 -6.94
N GLY A 154 -5.93 15.28 -7.96
CA GLY A 154 -5.41 15.46 -9.32
C GLY A 154 -4.69 14.20 -9.84
N LEU A 155 -3.93 14.37 -10.94
CA LEU A 155 -3.07 13.29 -11.44
C LEU A 155 -1.83 13.09 -10.55
N GLU A 156 -1.32 14.18 -9.94
CA GLU A 156 -0.13 14.14 -9.09
C GLU A 156 -0.37 13.40 -7.78
N GLY A 157 -1.46 13.69 -7.08
CA GLY A 157 -1.85 13.00 -5.86
C GLY A 157 -2.20 11.54 -6.11
N GLN A 158 -2.78 11.21 -7.27
CA GLN A 158 -2.95 9.80 -7.66
C GLN A 158 -1.60 9.09 -7.78
N ALA A 159 -0.60 9.72 -8.40
CA ALA A 159 0.75 9.17 -8.49
C ALA A 159 1.42 9.03 -7.11
N LEU A 160 1.15 9.93 -6.16
CA LEU A 160 1.59 9.78 -4.77
C LEU A 160 0.96 8.56 -4.11
N LEU A 161 -0.35 8.35 -4.28
CA LEU A 161 -1.04 7.16 -3.77
C LEU A 161 -0.45 5.88 -4.37
N GLU A 162 -0.25 5.84 -5.68
CA GLU A 162 0.35 4.69 -6.39
C GLU A 162 1.79 4.40 -5.97
N GLY A 163 2.53 5.41 -5.48
CA GLY A 163 3.88 5.23 -4.94
C GLY A 163 3.95 4.85 -3.46
N ALA A 164 2.84 5.02 -2.73
CA ALA A 164 2.83 4.92 -1.27
C ALA A 164 2.86 3.49 -0.75
N ARG A 165 3.49 3.32 0.42
CA ARG A 165 3.61 2.07 1.17
C ARG A 165 2.89 2.18 2.51
N VAL A 166 1.85 1.38 2.70
CA VAL A 166 1.05 1.36 3.93
C VAL A 166 1.24 0.04 4.67
N LEU A 167 1.60 0.12 5.95
CA LEU A 167 1.65 -1.05 6.83
C LEU A 167 0.34 -1.16 7.61
N VAL A 168 -0.38 -2.26 7.48
CA VAL A 168 -1.60 -2.54 8.23
C VAL A 168 -1.35 -3.68 9.21
N VAL A 169 -1.47 -3.39 10.50
CA VAL A 169 -1.28 -4.37 11.58
C VAL A 169 -2.64 -4.76 12.14
N GLY A 170 -3.03 -6.01 11.91
CA GLY A 170 -4.38 -6.53 12.16
C GLY A 170 -5.26 -6.45 10.90
N PHE A 171 -5.76 -7.60 10.45
CA PHE A 171 -6.65 -7.76 9.29
C PHE A 171 -8.02 -8.31 9.71
N GLY A 172 -8.55 -7.73 10.79
CA GLY A 172 -9.86 -8.03 11.34
C GLY A 172 -10.94 -7.01 10.95
N GLY A 173 -11.80 -6.63 11.90
CA GLY A 173 -12.95 -5.76 11.64
C GLY A 173 -12.58 -4.33 11.24
N LEU A 174 -11.42 -3.83 11.71
CA LEU A 174 -10.86 -2.53 11.31
C LEU A 174 -10.03 -2.64 10.03
N GLY A 175 -9.16 -3.65 9.95
CA GLY A 175 -8.21 -3.81 8.85
C GLY A 175 -8.88 -4.14 7.52
N THR A 176 -9.92 -4.98 7.51
CA THR A 176 -10.63 -5.36 6.27
C THR A 176 -11.24 -4.17 5.53
N PRO A 177 -12.05 -3.29 6.15
CA PRO A 177 -12.53 -2.08 5.46
C PRO A 177 -11.40 -1.07 5.18
N ALA A 178 -10.38 -0.96 6.05
CA ALA A 178 -9.27 -0.05 5.80
C ALA A 178 -8.53 -0.39 4.49
N VAL A 179 -8.12 -1.65 4.34
CA VAL A 179 -7.42 -2.14 3.14
C VAL A 179 -8.30 -2.02 1.90
N GLU A 180 -9.60 -2.35 1.98
CA GLU A 180 -10.52 -2.25 0.84
C GLU A 180 -10.53 -0.82 0.25
N TYR A 181 -10.57 0.21 1.11
CA TYR A 181 -10.59 1.60 0.64
C TYR A 181 -9.20 2.12 0.25
N LEU A 182 -8.12 1.69 0.90
CA LEU A 182 -6.75 2.02 0.48
C LEU A 182 -6.44 1.46 -0.92
N LEU A 183 -6.81 0.20 -1.15
CA LEU A 183 -6.71 -0.49 -2.43
C LEU A 183 -7.46 0.26 -3.54
N ARG A 184 -8.73 0.61 -3.26
CA ARG A 184 -9.59 1.31 -4.22
C ARG A 184 -9.19 2.76 -4.47
N ALA A 185 -8.51 3.40 -3.50
CA ALA A 185 -7.89 4.70 -3.70
C ALA A 185 -6.60 4.61 -4.55
N GLY A 186 -6.08 3.41 -4.79
CA GLY A 186 -4.89 3.20 -5.60
C GLY A 186 -3.58 3.27 -4.82
N ILE A 187 -3.59 2.95 -3.51
CA ILE A 187 -2.34 2.77 -2.75
C ILE A 187 -1.51 1.66 -3.39
N GLY A 188 -0.26 1.94 -3.77
CA GLY A 188 0.55 1.00 -4.55
C GLY A 188 1.03 -0.24 -3.79
N HIS A 189 1.30 -0.10 -2.50
CA HIS A 189 1.84 -1.19 -1.70
C HIS A 189 1.17 -1.23 -0.32
N ILE A 190 0.60 -2.39 0.02
CA ILE A 190 0.01 -2.62 1.33
C ILE A 190 0.60 -3.90 1.91
N THR A 191 1.31 -3.76 3.03
CA THR A 191 1.78 -4.91 3.81
C THR A 191 0.79 -5.17 4.93
N ILE A 192 0.35 -6.42 5.08
CA ILE A 192 -0.68 -6.82 6.03
C ILE A 192 -0.09 -7.83 7.00
N ILE A 193 -0.01 -7.48 8.28
CA ILE A 193 0.40 -8.39 9.36
C ILE A 193 -0.85 -8.85 10.09
N ASP A 194 -1.11 -10.16 10.10
CA ASP A 194 -2.15 -10.76 10.95
C ASP A 194 -1.77 -12.22 11.28
N PRO A 195 -1.71 -12.62 12.56
CA PRO A 195 -1.33 -13.97 12.95
C PRO A 195 -2.45 -15.01 12.74
N ASP A 196 -3.71 -14.57 12.67
CA ASP A 196 -4.87 -15.45 12.81
C ASP A 196 -5.31 -16.07 11.48
N SER A 197 -6.05 -17.17 11.62
CA SER A 197 -6.89 -17.71 10.56
C SER A 197 -8.32 -17.18 10.67
N VAL A 198 -9.07 -17.26 9.57
CA VAL A 198 -10.49 -16.88 9.53
C VAL A 198 -11.33 -17.83 10.39
N GLU A 199 -12.19 -17.27 11.24
CA GLU A 199 -13.17 -18.03 12.03
C GLU A 199 -14.62 -17.67 11.64
N SER A 200 -15.57 -18.57 11.90
CA SER A 200 -16.99 -18.32 11.63
C SER A 200 -17.55 -17.09 12.38
N THR A 201 -17.04 -16.84 13.59
CA THR A 201 -17.40 -15.68 14.44
C THR A 201 -16.92 -14.34 13.87
N ASN A 202 -16.03 -14.36 12.87
CA ASN A 202 -15.45 -13.18 12.24
C ASN A 202 -16.36 -12.60 11.15
N LEU A 203 -17.15 -13.45 10.49
CA LEU A 203 -17.89 -13.13 9.26
C LEU A 203 -18.96 -12.03 9.43
N ASN A 204 -19.39 -11.75 10.67
CA ASN A 204 -20.36 -10.68 10.95
C ASN A 204 -19.80 -9.25 10.77
N ARG A 205 -18.47 -9.09 10.74
CA ARG A 205 -17.82 -7.76 10.73
C ARG A 205 -16.55 -7.67 9.88
N GLN A 206 -15.95 -8.80 9.53
CA GLN A 206 -14.72 -8.83 8.74
C GLN A 206 -15.07 -9.06 7.27
N ILE A 207 -15.41 -7.96 6.60
CA ILE A 207 -16.12 -7.94 5.30
C ILE A 207 -15.35 -8.55 4.13
N CYS A 208 -14.05 -8.76 4.30
CA CYS A 208 -13.24 -9.45 3.30
C CYS A 208 -13.61 -10.94 3.24
N PHE A 209 -13.94 -11.58 4.36
CA PHE A 209 -14.02 -13.05 4.45
C PHE A 209 -15.40 -13.62 4.13
N GLU A 210 -15.40 -14.84 3.59
CA GLU A 210 -16.59 -15.63 3.31
C GLU A 210 -16.59 -16.96 4.09
N PRO A 211 -17.73 -17.66 4.23
CA PRO A 211 -17.78 -18.95 4.92
C PRO A 211 -16.80 -20.01 4.40
N ARG A 212 -16.44 -19.94 3.12
CA ARG A 212 -15.45 -20.83 2.49
C ARG A 212 -14.01 -20.60 2.95
N ASP A 213 -13.71 -19.44 3.54
CA ASP A 213 -12.34 -19.05 3.90
C ASP A 213 -11.95 -19.55 5.30
N ILE A 214 -12.90 -20.09 6.08
CA ILE A 214 -12.69 -20.54 7.47
C ILE A 214 -11.49 -21.50 7.57
N GLY A 215 -10.58 -21.21 8.50
CA GLY A 215 -9.34 -21.95 8.74
C GLY A 215 -8.14 -21.45 7.94
N THR A 216 -8.34 -20.61 6.92
CA THR A 216 -7.26 -20.04 6.11
C THR A 216 -6.67 -18.79 6.78
N PRO A 217 -5.35 -18.55 6.70
CA PRO A 217 -4.74 -17.33 7.24
C PRO A 217 -5.38 -16.05 6.69
N LYS A 218 -5.74 -15.11 7.57
CA LYS A 218 -6.44 -13.86 7.21
C LYS A 218 -5.63 -13.03 6.22
N SER A 219 -4.34 -12.82 6.49
CA SER A 219 -3.44 -12.04 5.63
C SER A 219 -3.28 -12.68 4.24
N ALA A 220 -3.18 -14.01 4.15
CA ALA A 220 -3.09 -14.72 2.87
C ALA A 220 -4.36 -14.56 2.01
N ILE A 221 -5.54 -14.61 2.65
CA ILE A 221 -6.82 -14.37 1.96
C ILE A 221 -6.88 -12.95 1.37
N ALA A 222 -6.34 -11.94 2.06
CA ALA A 222 -6.24 -10.58 1.53
C ALA A 222 -5.45 -10.54 0.21
N ALA A 223 -4.24 -11.13 0.22
CA ALA A 223 -3.38 -11.19 -0.96
C ALA A 223 -4.05 -11.96 -2.11
N PHE A 224 -4.71 -13.08 -1.80
CA PHE A 224 -5.46 -13.84 -2.79
C PHE A 224 -6.61 -13.02 -3.39
N ARG A 225 -7.48 -12.43 -2.57
CA ARG A 225 -8.71 -11.76 -3.03
C ARG A 225 -8.42 -10.47 -3.79
N TYR A 226 -7.39 -9.73 -3.37
CA TYR A 226 -7.07 -8.43 -3.96
C TYR A 226 -6.02 -8.49 -5.08
N ARG A 227 -5.51 -9.67 -5.45
CA ARG A 227 -4.57 -9.83 -6.58
C ARG A 227 -5.11 -9.29 -7.92
N SER A 228 -6.44 -9.25 -8.08
CA SER A 228 -7.10 -8.78 -9.29
C SER A 228 -7.06 -7.26 -9.45
N PHE A 229 -6.55 -6.54 -8.45
CA PHE A 229 -6.34 -5.09 -8.51
C PHE A 229 -4.93 -4.81 -9.03
N PRO A 230 -4.77 -4.42 -10.31
CA PRO A 230 -3.47 -4.48 -11.01
C PRO A 230 -2.45 -3.44 -10.54
N ARG A 231 -2.86 -2.47 -9.71
CA ARG A 231 -2.03 -1.34 -9.27
C ARG A 231 -1.53 -1.44 -7.84
N THR A 232 -1.97 -2.46 -7.09
CA THR A 232 -1.63 -2.59 -5.68
C THR A 232 -1.00 -3.95 -5.40
N VAL A 233 0.18 -3.93 -4.81
CA VAL A 233 0.84 -5.12 -4.31
C VAL A 233 0.46 -5.33 -2.85
N ILE A 234 -0.21 -6.45 -2.56
CA ILE A 234 -0.49 -6.89 -1.20
C ILE A 234 0.60 -7.85 -0.75
N THR A 235 1.30 -7.52 0.34
CA THR A 235 2.31 -8.40 0.96
C THR A 235 1.77 -8.96 2.28
N PRO A 236 1.41 -10.25 2.34
CA PRO A 236 0.88 -10.85 3.57
C PRO A 236 2.01 -11.34 4.49
N ILE A 237 1.87 -11.09 5.79
CA ILE A 237 2.73 -11.60 6.85
C ILE A 237 1.85 -12.28 7.89
N GLN A 238 1.98 -13.60 8.03
CA GLN A 238 1.28 -14.36 9.06
C GLN A 238 2.15 -14.51 10.31
N SER A 239 2.14 -13.48 11.16
CA SER A 239 2.91 -13.47 12.40
C SER A 239 2.31 -12.47 13.39
N LYS A 240 2.58 -12.65 14.68
CA LYS A 240 2.28 -11.64 15.69
C LYS A 240 3.24 -10.48 15.53
N VAL A 241 2.78 -9.25 15.78
CA VAL A 241 3.64 -8.07 15.68
C VAL A 241 4.89 -8.20 16.58
N GLN A 242 4.75 -8.80 17.76
CA GLN A 242 5.82 -9.03 18.72
C GLN A 242 6.90 -10.02 18.22
N GLU A 243 6.57 -10.86 17.23
CA GLU A 243 7.46 -11.86 16.65
C GLU A 243 8.12 -11.37 15.34
N THR A 244 7.77 -10.16 14.89
CA THR A 244 8.32 -9.54 13.68
C THR A 244 9.41 -8.51 14.00
N ASP A 245 10.26 -8.21 13.02
CA ASP A 245 11.09 -6.98 13.06
C ASP A 245 10.21 -5.77 12.72
N ILE A 246 9.34 -5.42 13.66
CA ILE A 246 8.37 -4.35 13.48
C ILE A 246 9.05 -3.01 13.21
N ALA A 247 10.25 -2.81 13.75
CA ALA A 247 10.98 -1.56 13.58
C ALA A 247 11.50 -1.41 12.13
N SER A 248 12.01 -2.48 11.51
CA SER A 248 12.34 -2.47 10.07
C SER A 248 11.09 -2.25 9.23
N LEU A 249 10.01 -2.99 9.50
CA LEU A 249 8.76 -2.85 8.76
C LEU A 249 8.21 -1.42 8.85
N ILE A 250 8.16 -0.83 10.04
CA ILE A 250 7.75 0.58 10.22
C ILE A 250 8.63 1.54 9.39
N SER A 251 9.93 1.28 9.30
CA SER A 251 10.87 2.15 8.57
C SER A 251 10.66 2.11 7.06
N GLU A 252 10.27 0.95 6.53
CA GLU A 252 10.04 0.69 5.10
C GLU A 252 8.71 1.23 4.56
N HIS A 253 7.80 1.65 5.45
CA HIS A 253 6.46 2.14 5.11
C HIS A 253 6.31 3.63 5.44
N ASP A 254 5.42 4.31 4.71
CA ASP A 254 5.19 5.74 4.86
C ASP A 254 4.24 6.03 6.01
N VAL A 255 3.18 5.23 6.13
CA VAL A 255 2.15 5.33 7.17
C VAL A 255 1.74 3.95 7.68
N ILE A 256 1.50 3.89 8.98
CA ILE A 256 1.17 2.66 9.69
C ILE A 256 -0.28 2.78 10.18
N LEU A 257 -1.07 1.71 10.03
CA LEU A 257 -2.40 1.58 10.59
C LEU A 257 -2.38 0.52 11.69
N ASP A 258 -2.73 0.94 12.90
CA ASP A 258 -3.02 0.02 14.00
C ASP A 258 -4.49 -0.36 13.95
N CYS A 259 -4.75 -1.56 13.41
CA CYS A 259 -6.05 -2.19 13.32
C CYS A 259 -6.18 -3.37 14.30
N THR A 260 -5.35 -3.37 15.36
CA THR A 260 -5.29 -4.43 16.37
C THR A 260 -6.31 -4.19 17.48
N ASP A 261 -6.84 -5.28 18.04
CA ASP A 261 -7.60 -5.29 19.28
C ASP A 261 -6.73 -5.58 20.53
N ASP A 262 -5.43 -5.78 20.33
CA ASP A 262 -4.45 -6.01 21.38
C ASP A 262 -3.87 -4.69 21.93
N ILE A 263 -4.00 -4.48 23.23
CA ILE A 263 -3.52 -3.27 23.90
C ILE A 263 -1.99 -3.21 23.86
N GLU A 264 -1.30 -4.34 24.05
CA GLU A 264 0.17 -4.36 24.07
C GLU A 264 0.75 -3.99 22.70
N ALA A 265 0.23 -4.59 21.62
CA ALA A 265 0.56 -4.26 20.24
C ALA A 265 0.36 -2.77 19.96
N LYS A 266 -0.75 -2.19 20.41
CA LYS A 266 -1.06 -0.76 20.22
C LYS A 266 -0.02 0.16 20.88
N TYR A 267 0.43 -0.17 22.09
CA TYR A 267 1.53 0.57 22.74
C TYR A 267 2.85 0.36 22.01
N MET A 268 3.18 -0.88 21.62
CA MET A 268 4.40 -1.20 20.88
C MET A 268 4.48 -0.44 19.56
N LEU A 269 3.40 -0.41 18.77
CA LEU A 269 3.31 0.32 17.52
C LEU A 269 3.46 1.83 17.73
N SER A 270 2.77 2.38 18.74
CA SER A 270 2.89 3.81 19.08
C SER A 270 4.32 4.17 19.47
N ASP A 271 4.97 3.38 20.30
CA ASP A 271 6.33 3.66 20.77
C ASP A 271 7.32 3.58 19.59
N ALA A 272 7.26 2.49 18.81
CA ALA A 272 8.15 2.28 17.66
C ALA A 272 7.96 3.34 16.56
N CYS A 273 6.71 3.77 16.29
CA CYS A 273 6.46 4.83 15.30
C CYS A 273 7.05 6.18 15.76
N VAL A 274 6.95 6.52 17.05
CA VAL A 274 7.54 7.76 17.57
C VAL A 274 9.06 7.71 17.50
N GLU A 275 9.67 6.59 17.89
CA GLU A 275 11.13 6.41 17.83
C GLU A 275 11.69 6.43 16.39
N ARG A 276 10.87 6.08 15.40
CA ARG A 276 11.25 6.09 13.97
C ARG A 276 10.72 7.29 13.19
N CYS A 277 10.12 8.27 13.87
CA CYS A 277 9.51 9.44 13.26
C CYS A 277 8.50 9.08 12.14
N LYS A 278 7.71 8.01 12.36
CA LYS A 278 6.68 7.55 11.44
C LYS A 278 5.28 7.90 11.95
N THR A 279 4.36 8.06 11.00
CA THR A 279 2.95 8.36 11.31
C THR A 279 2.17 7.07 11.54
N LEU A 280 1.49 7.01 12.68
CA LEU A 280 0.58 5.93 13.04
C LEU A 280 -0.87 6.43 13.10
N VAL A 281 -1.76 5.78 12.37
CA VAL A 281 -3.21 5.97 12.50
C VAL A 281 -3.76 4.84 13.36
N SER A 282 -4.09 5.15 14.62
CA SER A 282 -4.57 4.19 15.60
C SER A 282 -6.06 4.34 15.83
N ALA A 283 -6.77 3.21 15.78
CA ALA A 283 -8.18 3.13 16.14
C ALA A 283 -8.43 2.06 17.21
N SER A 284 -9.54 2.22 17.93
CA SER A 284 -10.08 1.22 18.85
C SER A 284 -11.59 1.22 18.76
N ILE A 285 -12.21 0.05 18.94
CA ILE A 285 -13.66 -0.12 18.89
C ILE A 285 -14.11 -1.02 20.03
N HIS A 286 -15.31 -0.79 20.54
CA HIS A 286 -15.89 -1.52 21.65
C HIS A 286 -17.41 -1.36 21.64
N GLN A 287 -18.16 -2.46 21.60
CA GLN A 287 -19.63 -2.44 21.51
C GLN A 287 -20.15 -1.54 20.36
N TRP A 288 -20.70 -0.36 20.70
CA TRP A 288 -21.24 0.66 19.80
C TRP A 288 -20.35 1.92 19.70
N TYR A 289 -19.21 1.90 20.37
CA TYR A 289 -18.28 3.01 20.48
C TYR A 289 -17.03 2.75 19.66
N GLY A 290 -16.45 3.81 19.14
CA GLY A 290 -15.09 3.75 18.64
C GLY A 290 -14.37 5.06 18.74
N GLN A 291 -13.07 4.99 18.47
CA GLN A 291 -12.18 6.13 18.47
C GLN A 291 -11.08 6.00 17.41
N VAL A 292 -10.60 7.14 16.91
CA VAL A 292 -9.46 7.22 15.98
C VAL A 292 -8.61 8.45 16.28
N GLN A 293 -7.30 8.30 16.11
CA GLN A 293 -6.30 9.34 16.33
C GLN A 293 -5.06 9.12 15.46
N ILE A 294 -4.31 10.19 15.21
CA ILE A 294 -3.01 10.13 14.53
C ILE A 294 -1.91 10.35 15.56
N ILE A 295 -0.87 9.52 15.54
CA ILE A 295 0.35 9.69 16.31
C ILE A 295 1.45 9.99 15.31
N ASN A 296 1.87 11.25 15.28
CA ASN A 296 2.99 11.73 14.47
C ASN A 296 3.94 12.47 15.43
N GLY A 297 4.87 11.72 16.03
CA GLY A 297 5.71 12.19 17.13
C GLY A 297 4.95 12.35 18.47
N CYS A 298 4.27 13.48 18.66
CA CYS A 298 3.66 13.81 19.96
C CYS A 298 2.32 14.55 19.78
N PRO A 299 1.27 14.23 20.57
CA PRO A 299 1.23 13.27 21.69
C PRO A 299 1.06 11.81 21.26
N CYS A 300 1.84 10.91 21.86
CA CYS A 300 1.70 9.47 21.67
C CYS A 300 0.64 8.86 22.62
N ILE A 301 0.41 7.55 22.54
CA ILE A 301 -0.53 6.85 23.43
C ILE A 301 -0.11 6.99 24.91
N ARG A 302 1.18 6.91 25.21
CA ARG A 302 1.69 7.10 26.59
C ARG A 302 1.52 8.50 27.15
N CYS A 303 1.32 9.51 26.29
CA CYS A 303 0.93 10.84 26.76
C CYS A 303 -0.50 10.87 27.34
N GLN A 304 -1.37 9.96 26.89
CA GLN A 304 -2.74 9.84 27.37
C GLN A 304 -2.82 8.89 28.57
N LEU A 305 -2.13 7.75 28.48
CA LEU A 305 -2.10 6.74 29.53
C LEU A 305 -0.71 6.10 29.59
N ALA A 306 0.06 6.43 30.64
CA ALA A 306 1.51 6.16 30.70
C ALA A 306 1.90 4.68 30.59
N ALA A 307 1.10 3.79 31.18
CA ALA A 307 1.26 2.35 31.13
C ALA A 307 -0.04 1.70 30.65
N PRO A 308 0.04 0.57 29.91
CA PRO A 308 -1.17 -0.15 29.51
C PRO A 308 -1.98 -0.52 30.76
N PRO A 309 -3.32 -0.45 30.68
CA PRO A 309 -4.17 -0.91 31.78
C PRO A 309 -3.94 -2.42 32.01
N PRO A 310 -4.15 -2.93 33.23
CA PRO A 310 -4.15 -4.37 33.49
C PRO A 310 -5.07 -5.12 32.51
N SER A 311 -4.67 -6.32 32.09
CA SER A 311 -5.37 -7.11 31.07
C SER A 311 -6.81 -7.48 31.44
N ASN A 312 -7.20 -7.35 32.70
CA ASN A 312 -8.55 -7.61 33.21
C ASN A 312 -9.42 -6.35 33.33
N CYS A 313 -8.94 -5.16 32.93
CA CYS A 313 -9.69 -3.91 33.07
C CYS A 313 -10.63 -3.61 31.90
N VAL A 314 -10.42 -4.20 30.73
CA VAL A 314 -11.23 -4.00 29.52
C VAL A 314 -11.36 -5.34 28.82
N GLY A 315 -12.58 -5.81 28.57
CA GLY A 315 -12.80 -7.05 27.82
C GLY A 315 -12.53 -6.88 26.33
N THR A 316 -12.25 -7.99 25.66
CA THR A 316 -12.04 -8.01 24.21
C THR A 316 -13.34 -7.84 23.44
N CYS A 317 -13.26 -7.50 22.15
CA CYS A 317 -14.42 -7.51 21.26
C CYS A 317 -15.13 -8.88 21.22
N ALA A 318 -14.40 -9.97 21.47
CA ALA A 318 -14.97 -11.31 21.53
C ALA A 318 -15.75 -11.57 22.83
N GLU A 319 -15.35 -10.95 23.94
CA GLU A 319 -15.98 -11.13 25.25
C GLU A 319 -17.18 -10.20 25.45
N GLU A 320 -17.06 -8.94 25.05
CA GLU A 320 -18.10 -7.92 25.29
C GLU A 320 -18.99 -7.63 24.07
N GLY A 321 -18.60 -8.18 22.91
CA GLY A 321 -19.30 -7.97 21.64
C GLY A 321 -18.96 -6.63 20.97
N VAL A 322 -19.14 -6.59 19.65
CA VAL A 322 -18.94 -5.39 18.84
C VAL A 322 -19.86 -5.44 17.62
N ILE A 323 -20.50 -4.33 17.28
CA ILE A 323 -21.31 -4.26 16.06
C ILE A 323 -20.41 -3.99 14.85
N GLY A 324 -20.61 -4.73 13.76
CA GLY A 324 -19.75 -4.64 12.58
C GLY A 324 -19.72 -3.26 11.92
N THR A 325 -20.78 -2.45 12.08
CA THR A 325 -20.85 -1.08 11.55
C THR A 325 -19.86 -0.14 12.22
N VAL A 326 -19.62 -0.26 13.52
CA VAL A 326 -18.57 0.50 14.22
C VAL A 326 -17.20 0.14 13.62
N ALA A 327 -16.92 -1.16 13.48
CA ALA A 327 -15.67 -1.64 12.89
C ALA A 327 -15.45 -1.09 11.47
N GLY A 328 -16.50 -1.17 10.64
CA GLY A 328 -16.55 -0.58 9.30
C GLY A 328 -16.20 0.91 9.28
N ILE A 329 -16.91 1.72 10.08
CA ILE A 329 -16.72 3.18 10.10
C ILE A 329 -15.31 3.54 10.53
N PHE A 330 -14.79 2.93 11.60
CA PHE A 330 -13.47 3.28 12.11
C PHE A 330 -12.33 2.78 11.22
N GLY A 331 -12.46 1.65 10.55
CA GLY A 331 -11.49 1.23 9.53
C GLY A 331 -11.49 2.14 8.30
N VAL A 332 -12.67 2.61 7.86
CA VAL A 332 -12.76 3.62 6.78
C VAL A 332 -12.14 4.96 7.20
N LEU A 333 -12.37 5.40 8.44
CA LEU A 333 -11.71 6.59 8.97
C LEU A 333 -10.19 6.42 9.02
N GLN A 334 -9.67 5.24 9.38
CA GLN A 334 -8.23 4.98 9.31
C GLN A 334 -7.68 5.11 7.88
N ALA A 335 -8.35 4.51 6.91
CA ALA A 335 -7.96 4.64 5.49
C ALA A 335 -7.99 6.10 5.02
N ASN A 336 -9.02 6.86 5.40
CA ASN A 336 -9.13 8.28 5.06
C ASN A 336 -7.96 9.10 5.62
N GLU A 337 -7.58 8.89 6.88
CA GLU A 337 -6.44 9.60 7.47
C GLU A 337 -5.11 9.22 6.81
N ALA A 338 -4.94 7.97 6.41
CA ALA A 338 -3.76 7.52 5.68
C ALA A 338 -3.68 8.11 4.26
N ILE A 339 -4.81 8.17 3.54
CA ILE A 339 -4.91 8.82 2.22
C ILE A 339 -4.55 10.30 2.33
N LYS A 340 -5.14 11.02 3.30
CA LYS A 340 -4.81 12.43 3.56
C LYS A 340 -3.34 12.62 3.86
N PHE A 341 -2.76 11.76 4.70
CA PHE A 341 -1.33 11.80 5.00
C PHE A 341 -0.47 11.67 3.73
N VAL A 342 -0.75 10.68 2.87
CA VAL A 342 -0.01 10.48 1.61
C VAL A 342 -0.14 11.68 0.67
N LEU A 343 -1.32 12.30 0.63
CA LEU A 343 -1.57 13.50 -0.18
C LEU A 343 -0.99 14.79 0.43
N GLY A 344 -0.46 14.73 1.66
CA GLY A 344 0.03 15.90 2.38
C GLY A 344 -1.07 16.84 2.89
N ILE A 345 -2.29 16.32 3.06
CA ILE A 345 -3.43 17.05 3.62
C ILE A 345 -3.34 17.00 5.15
N GLU A 346 -3.28 18.18 5.79
CA GLU A 346 -3.23 18.26 7.24
C GLU A 346 -4.47 17.66 7.91
N SER A 347 -4.26 17.05 9.09
CA SER A 347 -5.33 16.48 9.88
C SER A 347 -5.34 17.01 11.30
N ASP A 348 -6.53 17.47 11.72
CA ASP A 348 -6.82 17.82 13.12
C ASP A 348 -6.53 16.67 14.10
N LEU A 349 -6.58 15.42 13.63
CA LEU A 349 -6.41 14.24 14.47
C LEU A 349 -4.97 14.05 14.93
N ASN A 350 -4.00 14.84 14.44
CA ASN A 350 -2.67 14.96 15.04
C ASN A 350 -2.73 15.44 16.49
N HIS A 351 -3.76 16.21 16.87
CA HIS A 351 -3.91 16.79 18.21
C HIS A 351 -5.22 16.42 18.90
N HIS A 352 -6.10 15.68 18.22
CA HIS A 352 -7.41 15.29 18.75
C HIS A 352 -7.60 13.77 18.70
N LEU A 353 -8.37 13.26 19.65
CA LEU A 353 -8.99 11.95 19.61
C LEU A 353 -10.42 12.16 19.12
N LEU A 354 -10.78 11.58 17.97
CA LEU A 354 -12.16 11.55 17.53
C LEU A 354 -12.83 10.32 18.14
N THR A 355 -13.91 10.52 18.87
CA THR A 355 -14.74 9.45 19.43
C THR A 355 -16.15 9.52 18.89
N MET A 356 -16.79 8.37 18.78
CA MET A 356 -18.17 8.25 18.32
C MET A 356 -18.93 7.23 19.14
N ASP A 357 -20.16 7.59 19.49
CA ASP A 357 -21.20 6.72 20.06
C ASP A 357 -22.28 6.54 18.99
N LEU A 358 -22.44 5.32 18.47
CA LEU A 358 -23.42 5.04 17.42
C LEU A 358 -24.85 4.80 17.91
N ILE A 359 -25.07 4.61 19.22
CA ILE A 359 -26.43 4.54 19.75
C ILE A 359 -27.05 5.94 19.68
N GLU A 360 -26.32 6.92 20.19
CA GLU A 360 -26.76 8.32 20.23
C GLU A 360 -26.39 9.11 18.96
N ASN A 361 -25.63 8.51 18.03
CA ASN A 361 -25.01 9.17 16.88
C ASN A 361 -24.23 10.44 17.25
N ARG A 362 -23.52 10.40 18.38
CA ARG A 362 -22.77 11.55 18.92
C ARG A 362 -21.30 11.46 18.57
N TRP A 363 -20.77 12.56 18.03
CA TRP A 363 -19.37 12.71 17.63
C TRP A 363 -18.68 13.72 18.53
N MET A 364 -17.49 13.39 19.02
CA MET A 364 -16.72 14.26 19.90
C MET A 364 -15.26 14.28 19.49
N LYS A 365 -14.69 15.48 19.36
CA LYS A 365 -13.24 15.67 19.26
C LYS A 365 -12.71 16.05 20.65
N ILE A 366 -11.82 15.25 21.20
CA ILE A 366 -11.18 15.50 22.49
C ILE A 366 -9.73 15.92 22.23
N LYS A 367 -9.35 17.14 22.64
CA LYS A 367 -7.98 17.62 22.48
C LYS A 367 -7.02 16.80 23.34
N ARG A 368 -6.01 16.21 22.71
CA ARG A 368 -4.93 15.47 23.36
C ARG A 368 -3.81 16.45 23.73
N ARG A 369 -3.12 16.17 24.84
CA ARG A 369 -2.01 17.00 25.32
C ARG A 369 -0.76 16.15 25.49
N ARG A 370 0.40 16.75 25.21
CA ARG A 370 1.70 16.16 25.58
C ARG A 370 1.73 15.97 27.09
N ASN A 371 2.18 14.79 27.52
CA ASN A 371 2.58 14.59 28.91
C ASN A 371 4.07 14.93 29.03
N PRO A 372 4.47 15.94 29.83
CA PRO A 372 5.87 16.34 29.99
C PRO A 372 6.77 15.22 30.51
N THR A 373 6.21 14.22 31.21
CA THR A 373 6.96 13.09 31.76
C THR A 373 6.81 11.81 30.94
N CYS A 374 6.30 11.91 29.71
CA CYS A 374 6.12 10.75 28.83
C CYS A 374 7.47 10.05 28.57
N PRO A 375 7.62 8.74 28.87
CA PRO A 375 8.91 8.06 28.72
C PRO A 375 9.38 7.94 27.26
N ILE A 376 8.49 8.18 26.30
CA ILE A 376 8.76 8.13 24.86
C ILE A 376 8.92 9.55 24.31
N CYS A 377 7.88 10.39 24.43
CA CYS A 377 7.92 11.76 23.90
C CYS A 377 8.80 12.75 24.71
N ALA A 378 9.28 12.38 25.91
CA ALA A 378 10.18 13.23 26.70
C ALA A 378 11.66 12.83 26.55
N ARG A 379 11.97 11.73 25.86
CA ARG A 379 13.36 11.41 25.49
C ARG A 379 13.77 12.38 24.37
N GLU A 380 14.72 13.23 24.72
CA GLU A 380 15.37 14.26 23.90
C GLU A 380 14.47 15.37 23.35
N GLN A 381 14.44 16.47 24.11
CA GLN A 381 14.45 17.81 23.55
C GLN A 381 15.68 17.96 22.62
N VAL A 382 15.48 17.90 21.31
CA VAL A 382 16.39 18.65 20.43
C VAL A 382 15.95 20.12 20.54
N SER A 383 16.85 20.93 21.09
CA SER A 383 16.65 22.32 21.47
C SER A 383 15.91 23.16 20.42
N SER A 384 15.14 24.13 20.93
CA SER A 384 14.14 25.01 20.30
C SER A 384 14.59 25.94 19.15
N LEU A 385 15.57 25.53 18.34
CA LEU A 385 15.81 26.01 16.97
C LEU A 385 15.85 24.85 15.95
N ALA A 386 15.82 23.59 16.44
CA ALA A 386 15.71 22.38 15.63
C ALA A 386 14.24 21.95 15.41
N GLU A 387 13.26 22.62 16.01
CA GLU A 387 11.84 22.21 15.89
C GLU A 387 11.21 22.60 14.55
N ASN A 388 11.68 23.67 13.91
CA ASN A 388 11.22 24.06 12.57
C ASN A 388 12.22 23.54 11.53
N ILE A 389 11.95 22.35 11.00
CA ILE A 389 12.68 21.86 9.82
C ILE A 389 12.31 22.65 8.57
N GLU A 390 11.12 23.28 8.55
CA GLU A 390 10.71 24.22 7.52
C GLU A 390 10.82 25.64 8.03
N ILE A 391 11.38 26.53 7.21
CA ILE A 391 11.43 27.97 7.45
C ILE A 391 10.66 28.71 6.35
N THR A 392 10.05 29.84 6.71
CA THR A 392 9.43 30.80 5.78
C THR A 392 10.47 31.73 5.17
N LEU A 393 10.06 32.55 4.20
CA LEU A 393 10.94 33.57 3.60
C LEU A 393 11.36 34.62 4.63
N ASP A 394 10.43 35.11 5.44
CA ASP A 394 10.71 36.08 6.50
C ASP A 394 11.74 35.53 7.52
N GLU A 395 11.65 34.23 7.83
CA GLU A 395 12.62 33.57 8.72
C GLU A 395 13.97 33.39 8.04
N LEU A 396 14.01 33.09 6.72
CA LEU A 396 15.26 32.99 5.95
C LEU A 396 16.04 34.30 5.97
N GLU A 397 15.37 35.44 5.80
CA GLU A 397 16.00 36.77 5.82
C GLU A 397 16.58 37.14 7.19
N ALA A 398 16.06 36.54 8.26
CA ALA A 398 16.50 36.78 9.63
C ALA A 398 17.69 35.89 10.07
N LEU A 399 18.12 34.93 9.23
CA LEU A 399 19.23 34.03 9.55
C LEU A 399 20.60 34.65 9.21
N ASP A 400 21.54 34.51 10.14
CA ASP A 400 22.95 34.82 9.91
C ASP A 400 23.65 33.64 9.20
N SER A 401 24.64 33.94 8.35
CA SER A 401 25.51 32.96 7.67
C SER A 401 24.78 31.74 7.04
N VAL A 402 24.05 31.99 5.95
CA VAL A 402 23.23 30.97 5.25
C VAL A 402 23.86 30.50 3.93
N ALA A 403 23.84 29.19 3.69
CA ALA A 403 24.02 28.62 2.34
C ALA A 403 22.70 28.03 1.83
N ILE A 404 22.31 28.38 0.61
CA ILE A 404 21.12 27.81 -0.04
C ILE A 404 21.57 26.69 -0.98
N VAL A 405 20.92 25.53 -0.95
CA VAL A 405 21.21 24.40 -1.83
C VAL A 405 20.00 24.07 -2.69
N ASP A 406 20.15 24.21 -4.01
CA ASP A 406 19.11 23.88 -4.99
C ASP A 406 19.06 22.37 -5.25
N VAL A 407 18.00 21.73 -4.73
CA VAL A 407 17.77 20.29 -4.86
C VAL A 407 16.70 19.95 -5.92
N ARG A 408 16.38 20.89 -6.83
CA ARG A 408 15.49 20.62 -7.96
C ARG A 408 16.15 19.71 -8.99
N ASN A 409 15.39 18.75 -9.51
CA ASN A 409 15.78 17.90 -10.63
C ASN A 409 15.73 18.64 -11.97
N ASP A 410 14.79 19.59 -12.09
CA ASP A 410 14.65 20.47 -13.25
C ASP A 410 14.94 21.92 -12.82
N ARG A 411 16.02 22.49 -13.37
CA ARG A 411 16.50 23.85 -13.09
C ARG A 411 16.14 24.86 -14.18
N THR A 412 15.23 24.51 -15.09
CA THR A 412 14.76 25.41 -16.16
C THR A 412 14.06 26.65 -15.61
N SER A 413 13.38 26.53 -14.47
CA SER A 413 12.78 27.66 -13.74
C SER A 413 13.85 28.52 -13.07
N THR A 414 13.81 29.83 -13.34
CA THR A 414 14.72 30.80 -12.71
C THR A 414 14.50 30.86 -11.20
N MET A 415 15.58 31.10 -10.44
CA MET A 415 15.46 31.31 -9.00
C MET A 415 14.80 32.64 -8.68
N PRO A 416 13.99 32.73 -7.60
CA PRO A 416 13.43 33.98 -7.11
C PRO A 416 14.51 35.03 -6.86
N LYS A 417 14.19 36.30 -7.11
CA LYS A 417 15.16 37.40 -6.95
C LYS A 417 15.46 37.70 -5.48
N GLU A 418 14.50 37.39 -4.62
CA GLU A 418 14.50 37.53 -3.17
C GLU A 418 15.65 36.72 -2.55
N ILE A 419 16.00 35.58 -3.14
CA ILE A 419 17.13 34.74 -2.69
C ILE A 419 18.43 34.96 -3.48
N ALA A 420 18.44 35.85 -4.47
CA ALA A 420 19.61 36.08 -5.33
C ALA A 420 20.81 36.71 -4.59
N GLY A 421 20.59 37.25 -3.39
CA GLY A 421 21.65 37.74 -2.49
C GLY A 421 22.41 36.63 -1.75
N HIS A 422 21.91 35.40 -1.76
CA HIS A 422 22.53 34.25 -1.10
C HIS A 422 23.35 33.41 -2.09
N VAL A 423 24.38 32.74 -1.59
CA VAL A 423 25.13 31.74 -2.39
C VAL A 423 24.23 30.52 -2.58
N VAL A 424 23.80 30.28 -3.82
CA VAL A 424 23.02 29.11 -4.21
C VAL A 424 23.96 28.05 -4.77
N LEU A 425 24.04 26.91 -4.07
CA LEU A 425 24.90 25.78 -4.41
C LEU A 425 24.10 24.67 -5.11
N GLU A 426 24.77 23.97 -6.03
CA GLU A 426 24.16 22.87 -6.77
C GLU A 426 24.11 21.56 -5.96
N SER A 427 24.98 21.44 -4.95
CA SER A 427 25.07 20.27 -4.08
C SER A 427 25.69 20.66 -2.74
N LEU A 428 25.46 19.82 -1.72
CA LEU A 428 26.10 19.96 -0.41
C LEU A 428 27.62 19.80 -0.49
N ASP A 429 28.13 19.04 -1.46
CA ASP A 429 29.57 18.80 -1.65
C ASP A 429 30.30 20.05 -2.17
N SER A 430 29.53 21.06 -2.61
CA SER A 430 30.06 22.35 -3.08
C SER A 430 30.31 23.35 -1.94
N LEU A 431 30.03 22.97 -0.69
CA LEU A 431 30.30 23.79 0.49
C LEU A 431 31.81 23.86 0.75
N THR A 432 32.37 25.08 0.73
CA THR A 432 33.80 25.32 1.02
C THR A 432 34.05 25.80 2.46
N THR A 433 33.00 26.22 3.14
CA THR A 433 32.96 26.64 4.56
C THR A 433 31.75 26.01 5.23
N GLU A 434 31.76 25.85 6.55
CA GLU A 434 30.59 25.39 7.31
C GLU A 434 29.72 26.61 7.68
N PRO A 435 28.55 26.81 7.02
CA PRO A 435 27.61 27.86 7.41
C PRO A 435 26.86 27.47 8.68
N ASP A 436 26.37 28.48 9.42
CA ASP A 436 25.51 28.26 10.60
C ASP A 436 24.19 27.56 10.21
N HIS A 437 23.67 27.87 9.00
CA HIS A 437 22.45 27.26 8.47
C HIS A 437 22.57 26.83 7.01
N ILE A 438 22.01 25.67 6.69
CA ILE A 438 21.89 25.16 5.31
C ILE A 438 20.41 25.08 4.95
N VAL A 439 20.00 25.83 3.93
CA VAL A 439 18.60 25.92 3.50
C VAL A 439 18.43 25.19 2.17
N LEU A 440 17.65 24.11 2.17
CA LEU A 440 17.33 23.36 0.97
C LEU A 440 16.13 23.99 0.27
N ILE A 441 16.22 24.17 -1.05
CA ILE A 441 15.12 24.67 -1.87
C ILE A 441 14.81 23.69 -3.01
N CYS A 442 13.53 23.35 -3.17
CA CYS A 442 13.02 22.64 -4.34
C CYS A 442 11.87 23.43 -5.00
N ASN A 443 11.15 22.84 -5.95
CA ASN A 443 10.05 23.53 -6.63
C ASN A 443 8.88 23.86 -5.68
N SER A 444 8.47 22.90 -4.83
CA SER A 444 7.27 22.98 -3.97
C SER A 444 7.55 22.96 -2.46
N GLY A 445 8.81 22.83 -2.03
CA GLY A 445 9.20 22.62 -0.64
C GLY A 445 9.18 21.15 -0.18
N ARG A 446 8.53 20.23 -0.92
CA ARG A 446 8.36 18.81 -0.52
C ARG A 446 9.66 18.01 -0.54
N THR A 447 10.38 18.06 -1.67
CA THR A 447 11.66 17.33 -1.84
C THR A 447 12.75 17.87 -0.92
N SER A 448 12.79 19.19 -0.74
CA SER A 448 13.73 19.83 0.19
C SER A 448 13.41 19.43 1.63
N LEU A 449 12.13 19.32 2.01
CA LEU A 449 11.72 18.86 3.34
C LEU A 449 12.15 17.41 3.61
N GLN A 450 11.84 16.48 2.70
CA GLN A 450 12.26 15.08 2.84
C GLN A 450 13.79 14.95 2.98
N LYS A 451 14.54 15.71 2.18
CA LYS A 451 16.01 15.68 2.23
C LYS A 451 16.56 16.35 3.48
N ALA A 452 15.91 17.38 4.01
CA ALA A 452 16.27 17.99 5.28
C ALA A 452 16.11 16.99 6.43
N TYR A 453 15.02 16.19 6.45
CA TYR A 453 14.85 15.12 7.43
C TYR A 453 15.98 14.10 7.35
N GLN A 454 16.28 13.60 6.14
CA GLN A 454 17.37 12.64 5.93
C GLN A 454 18.73 13.14 6.42
N LEU A 455 19.05 14.42 6.21
CA LEU A 455 20.33 15.00 6.62
C LEU A 455 20.38 15.26 8.13
N ARG A 456 19.25 15.63 8.75
CA ARG A 456 19.14 15.75 10.21
C ARG A 456 19.30 14.40 10.90
N ASP A 457 18.74 13.33 10.34
CA ASP A 457 18.95 11.95 10.82
C ASP A 457 20.43 11.52 10.75
N GLN A 458 21.19 12.11 9.83
CA GLN A 458 22.65 11.93 9.71
C GLN A 458 23.46 12.87 10.63
N GLY A 459 22.80 13.60 11.52
CA GLY A 459 23.43 14.50 12.50
C GLY A 459 23.61 15.95 12.03
N LYS A 460 23.13 16.34 10.83
CA LYS A 460 23.22 17.72 10.33
C LYS A 460 22.03 18.55 10.81
N THR A 461 22.02 18.89 12.10
CA THR A 461 20.89 19.51 12.80
C THR A 461 20.51 20.92 12.32
N THR A 462 21.42 21.62 11.63
CA THR A 462 21.22 22.99 11.13
C THR A 462 20.64 23.06 9.71
N VAL A 463 20.34 21.90 9.09
CA VAL A 463 19.72 21.83 7.76
C VAL A 463 18.22 22.09 7.88
N VAL A 464 17.67 22.98 7.07
CA VAL A 464 16.23 23.32 7.00
C VAL A 464 15.75 23.33 5.56
N SER A 465 14.44 23.25 5.34
CA SER A 465 13.77 23.36 4.06
C SER A 465 13.05 24.69 3.96
N LEU A 466 13.13 25.35 2.80
CA LEU A 466 12.32 26.53 2.55
C LEU A 466 10.87 26.11 2.24
N LYS A 467 9.93 26.54 3.08
CA LYS A 467 8.50 26.23 2.98
C LYS A 467 7.95 26.74 1.64
N GLY A 468 7.22 25.89 0.92
CA GLY A 468 6.64 26.22 -0.39
C GLY A 468 7.63 26.24 -1.57
N GLY A 469 8.94 26.14 -1.32
CA GLY A 469 9.97 26.13 -2.36
C GLY A 469 9.93 27.39 -3.24
N VAL A 470 10.34 27.24 -4.51
CA VAL A 470 10.28 28.33 -5.50
C VAL A 470 8.84 28.81 -5.77
N MET A 471 7.85 27.91 -5.70
CA MET A 471 6.44 28.27 -5.92
C MET A 471 5.85 29.14 -4.80
N GLY A 472 6.40 29.08 -3.58
CA GLY A 472 6.00 29.95 -2.47
C GLY A 472 6.12 31.43 -2.79
N PHE A 473 7.14 31.82 -3.58
CA PHE A 473 7.37 33.21 -4.00
C PHE A 473 6.35 33.73 -5.02
N SER A 474 5.54 32.84 -5.61
CA SER A 474 4.54 33.21 -6.62
C SER A 474 3.19 33.58 -6.02
N GLN A 475 2.97 33.28 -4.73
CA GLN A 475 1.71 33.52 -4.01
C GLN A 475 1.66 34.87 -3.28
N ASP A 476 2.81 35.47 -2.95
CA ASP A 476 2.89 36.77 -2.25
C ASP A 476 2.90 38.00 -3.20
N ALA A 477 2.74 37.78 -4.51
CA ALA A 477 2.80 38.83 -5.54
C ALA A 477 1.43 39.39 -5.99
N ASN A 478 0.35 39.15 -5.25
CA ASN A 478 -1.00 39.68 -5.56
C ASN A 478 -1.64 40.44 -4.40
#